data_AF-F8X1D1-F1
#
_entry.id   AF-F8X1D1-F1
#
_cell.length_a   1.000
_cell.length_b   1.000
_cell.length_c   1.000
_cell.angle_alpha   90.00
_cell.angle_beta   90.00
_cell.angle_gamma   90.00
#
_symmetry.space_group_name_H-M   'P 1'
#
loop_
_entity.id
_entity.type
_entity.pdbx_description
1 polymer ?
#
loop_
_entity_poly.entity_id
_entity_poly.type
_entity_poly.pdbx_seq_one_letter_code
_entity_poly.pdbx_strand_id
1 'polypeptide(L)'
;MGALKIDCHCNETQMDNIVNAVLRHINNSDRREIPDFDDTIGDVRVCVEFDSYLDIVGIRSSEILDSDWDLLYEDTAVFTSRLNRLVEDLNNRSKEATKQGFEILKDKMEYAL
;
A
#
# COMPACT_ATOMS: atom_id res chain seq x y z
N MET A 1 -8.81 -31.69 -3.02
CA MET A 1 -8.28 -30.37 -3.41
C MET A 1 -6.91 -30.23 -2.79
N GLY A 2 -5.85 -30.51 -3.55
CA GLY A 2 -4.49 -30.26 -3.07
C GLY A 2 -4.29 -28.75 -3.04
N ALA A 3 -3.95 -28.19 -1.88
CA ALA A 3 -3.53 -26.80 -1.81
C ALA A 3 -2.28 -26.68 -2.69
N LEU A 4 -2.35 -25.85 -3.74
CA LEU A 4 -1.17 -25.46 -4.50
C LEU A 4 -0.22 -24.82 -3.49
N LYS A 5 0.90 -25.49 -3.20
CA LYS A 5 1.94 -24.94 -2.35
C LYS A 5 2.59 -23.83 -3.15
N ILE A 6 2.21 -22.59 -2.84
CA ILE A 6 2.90 -21.42 -3.37
C ILE A 6 4.29 -21.44 -2.72
N ASP A 7 5.33 -21.58 -3.53
CA ASP A 7 6.71 -21.61 -3.06
C ASP A 7 7.26 -20.19 -3.14
N CYS A 8 7.10 -19.43 -2.05
CA CYS A 8 7.61 -18.07 -1.94
C CYS A 8 9.05 -18.09 -1.44
N HIS A 9 9.87 -17.18 -1.96
CA HIS A 9 11.21 -16.91 -1.46
C HIS A 9 11.16 -16.25 -0.08
N CYS A 10 10.28 -15.26 0.09
CA CYS A 10 10.05 -14.58 1.37
C CYS A 10 9.15 -15.44 2.26
N ASN A 11 9.55 -15.60 3.52
CA ASN A 11 8.63 -16.09 4.54
C ASN A 11 7.62 -15.01 4.95
N GLU A 12 6.59 -15.41 5.70
CA GLU A 12 5.54 -14.51 6.18
C GLU A 12 6.05 -13.28 6.94
N THR A 13 7.08 -13.45 7.78
CA THR A 13 7.65 -12.34 8.55
C THR A 13 8.39 -11.35 7.66
N GLN A 14 9.12 -11.83 6.65
CA GLN A 14 9.77 -10.97 5.66
C GLN A 14 8.71 -10.22 4.84
N MET A 15 7.68 -10.91 4.37
CA MET A 15 6.57 -10.31 3.61
C MET A 15 5.87 -9.22 4.42
N ASP A 16 5.57 -9.45 5.69
CA ASP A 16 4.95 -8.45 6.56
C ASP A 16 5.87 -7.24 6.79
N ASN A 17 7.17 -7.44 6.92
CA ASN A 17 8.13 -6.35 7.03
C ASN A 17 8.18 -5.49 5.77
N ILE A 18 8.16 -6.12 4.60
CA ILE A 18 8.10 -5.47 3.29
C ILE A 18 6.84 -4.60 3.20
N VAL A 19 5.67 -5.19 3.45
CA VAL A 19 4.39 -4.49 3.41
C VAL A 19 4.37 -3.31 4.40
N ASN A 20 4.89 -3.48 5.61
CA ASN A 20 4.96 -2.42 6.60
C ASN A 20 5.95 -1.31 6.24
N ALA A 21 7.02 -1.60 5.50
CA ALA A 21 7.94 -0.57 5.00
C ALA A 21 7.24 0.32 3.97
N VAL A 22 6.54 -0.30 3.01
CA VAL A 22 5.79 0.40 1.97
C VAL A 22 4.64 1.22 2.58
N LEU A 23 3.91 0.65 3.54
CA LEU A 23 2.84 1.37 4.24
C LEU A 23 3.37 2.58 5.03
N ARG A 24 4.55 2.45 5.66
CA ARG A 24 5.20 3.59 6.32
C ARG A 24 5.60 4.67 5.33
N HIS A 25 6.11 4.29 4.16
CA HIS A 25 6.40 5.25 3.09
C HIS A 25 5.12 6.02 2.70
N ILE A 26 4.01 5.33 2.39
CA ILE A 26 2.74 5.99 2.03
C ILE A 26 2.25 6.94 3.12
N ASN A 27 2.38 6.55 4.40
CA ASN A 27 1.90 7.38 5.52
C ASN A 27 2.81 8.57 5.86
N ASN A 28 4.12 8.48 5.57
CA ASN A 28 5.10 9.50 5.93
C ASN A 28 5.41 10.47 4.79
N SER A 29 5.19 10.06 3.55
CA SER A 29 5.39 10.91 2.38
C SER A 29 4.26 11.94 2.23
N ASP A 30 4.61 13.16 1.84
CA ASP A 30 3.60 14.07 1.28
C ASP A 30 3.06 13.45 -0.02
N ARG A 31 1.81 13.69 -0.39
CA ARG A 31 1.16 13.06 -1.56
C ARG A 31 1.89 13.30 -2.88
N ARG A 32 2.72 14.35 -2.97
CA ARG A 32 3.57 14.65 -4.13
C ARG A 32 4.86 13.81 -4.17
N GLU A 33 5.18 13.13 -3.07
CA GLU A 33 6.40 12.35 -2.82
C GLU A 33 6.10 10.85 -2.62
N ILE A 34 4.87 10.40 -2.93
CA ILE A 34 4.49 8.98 -2.98
C ILE A 34 4.80 8.28 -4.33
N PRO A 35 5.28 8.90 -5.44
CA PRO A 35 5.15 8.29 -6.76
C PRO A 35 5.87 6.94 -6.89
N ASP A 36 6.98 6.76 -6.17
CA ASP A 36 7.77 5.54 -6.19
C ASP A 36 8.30 5.15 -4.81
N PHE A 37 8.24 3.85 -4.52
CA PHE A 37 8.98 3.20 -3.45
C PHE A 37 9.98 2.22 -4.08
N ASP A 38 11.25 2.42 -3.81
CA ASP A 38 12.33 1.55 -4.28
C ASP A 38 13.33 1.38 -3.14
N ASP A 39 13.32 0.22 -2.50
CA ASP A 39 14.20 -0.06 -1.37
C ASP A 39 14.59 -1.55 -1.32
N THR A 40 15.72 -1.82 -0.67
CA THR A 40 16.20 -3.18 -0.41
C THR A 40 15.88 -3.58 1.02
N ILE A 41 15.08 -4.63 1.17
CA ILE A 41 14.59 -5.10 2.47
C ILE A 41 15.07 -6.54 2.68
N GLY A 42 16.15 -6.69 3.44
CA GLY A 42 16.81 -7.98 3.58
C GLY A 42 17.62 -8.31 2.33
N ASP A 43 17.30 -9.42 1.67
CA ASP A 43 17.96 -9.94 0.47
C ASP A 43 17.15 -9.70 -0.82
N VAL A 44 15.99 -9.03 -0.73
CA VAL A 44 15.14 -8.70 -1.87
C VAL A 44 15.03 -7.20 -2.06
N ARG A 45 14.84 -6.78 -3.32
CA ARG A 45 14.49 -5.42 -3.67
C ARG A 45 12.99 -5.31 -3.90
N VAL A 46 12.40 -4.24 -3.38
CA VAL A 46 10.97 -3.99 -3.46
C VAL A 46 10.75 -2.69 -4.21
N CYS A 47 10.07 -2.80 -5.35
CA CYS A 47 9.73 -1.68 -6.21
C CYS A 47 8.21 -1.52 -6.25
N VAL A 48 7.70 -0.33 -5.99
CA VAL A 48 6.27 -0.02 -6.10
C VAL A 48 6.11 1.34 -6.78
N GLU A 49 5.33 1.39 -7.84
CA GLU A 49 4.92 2.63 -8.46
C GLU A 49 3.47 2.91 -8.06
N PHE A 50 3.21 4.13 -7.57
CA PHE A 50 1.88 4.56 -7.17
C PHE A 50 1.30 5.55 -8.17
N ASP A 51 -0.01 5.49 -8.37
CA ASP A 51 -0.78 6.56 -8.99
C ASP A 51 -1.52 7.33 -7.91
N SER A 52 -1.57 8.66 -8.00
CA SER A 52 -2.31 9.49 -7.06
C SER A 52 -3.17 10.50 -7.79
N TYR A 53 -4.48 10.41 -7.58
CA TYR A 53 -5.45 11.28 -8.22
C TYR A 53 -6.63 11.57 -7.29
N LEU A 54 -7.02 12.84 -7.18
CA LEU A 54 -8.17 13.30 -6.38
C LEU A 54 -8.27 12.63 -5.01
N ASP A 55 -7.18 12.67 -4.24
CA ASP A 55 -7.07 12.12 -2.88
C ASP A 55 -7.15 10.58 -2.76
N ILE A 56 -7.12 9.87 -3.90
CA ILE A 56 -7.05 8.42 -3.99
C ILE A 56 -5.63 8.00 -4.38
N VAL A 57 -5.09 7.02 -3.68
CA VAL A 57 -3.84 6.33 -4.04
C VAL A 57 -4.18 5.01 -4.72
N GLY A 58 -3.50 4.68 -5.82
CA GLY A 58 -3.58 3.41 -6.53
C GLY A 58 -2.18 2.82 -6.71
N ILE A 59 -2.11 1.51 -6.93
CA ILE A 59 -0.86 0.81 -7.25
C ILE A 59 -0.83 0.64 -8.76
N ARG A 60 0.20 1.19 -9.40
CA ARG A 60 0.43 1.04 -10.85
C ARG A 60 1.25 -0.20 -11.14
N SER A 61 2.31 -0.44 -10.36
CA SER A 61 3.13 -1.65 -10.41
C SER A 61 3.66 -1.97 -9.02
N SER A 62 3.90 -3.25 -8.76
CA SER A 62 4.54 -3.72 -7.54
C SER A 62 5.31 -4.99 -7.84
N GLU A 63 6.59 -5.01 -7.47
CA GLU A 63 7.55 -6.05 -7.83
C GLU A 63 8.46 -6.36 -6.64
N ILE A 64 8.69 -7.64 -6.39
CA ILE A 64 9.75 -8.12 -5.50
C ILE A 64 10.79 -8.82 -6.37
N LEU A 65 12.03 -8.33 -6.31
CA LEU A 65 13.15 -8.82 -7.09
C LEU A 65 14.19 -9.47 -6.18
N ASP A 66 14.88 -10.49 -6.67
CA ASP A 66 16.03 -11.08 -6.00
C ASP A 66 17.31 -10.24 -6.20
N SER A 67 18.45 -10.78 -5.76
CA SER A 67 19.76 -10.14 -5.88
C SER A 67 20.24 -9.95 -7.33
N ASP A 68 19.75 -10.77 -8.25
CA ASP A 68 20.08 -10.72 -9.67
C ASP A 68 19.06 -9.89 -10.47
N TRP A 69 18.12 -9.24 -9.75
CA TRP A 69 17.05 -8.40 -10.28
C TRP A 69 15.98 -9.19 -11.04
N ASP A 70 15.92 -10.50 -10.81
CA ASP A 70 14.89 -11.36 -11.37
C ASP A 70 13.60 -11.26 -10.53
N LEU A 71 12.47 -11.26 -11.23
CA LEU A 71 11.16 -11.12 -10.61
C LEU A 71 10.77 -12.40 -9.86
N LEU A 72 10.54 -12.28 -8.56
CA LEU A 72 9.98 -13.33 -7.73
C LEU A 72 8.46 -13.31 -7.87
N TYR A 73 7.93 -14.09 -8.84
CA TYR A 73 6.53 -14.05 -9.25
C TYR A 73 5.54 -14.34 -8.11
N GLU A 74 5.79 -15.40 -7.35
CA GLU A 74 4.95 -15.84 -6.24
C GLU A 74 4.91 -14.77 -5.13
N ASP A 75 6.07 -14.30 -4.70
CA ASP A 75 6.22 -13.24 -3.71
C ASP A 75 5.55 -11.94 -4.17
N THR A 76 5.78 -11.56 -5.43
CA THR A 76 5.17 -10.38 -6.04
C THR A 76 3.65 -10.50 -6.04
N ALA A 77 3.08 -11.66 -6.38
CA ALA A 77 1.64 -11.86 -6.37
C ALA A 77 1.05 -11.74 -4.95
N VAL A 78 1.70 -12.36 -3.96
CA VAL A 78 1.29 -12.26 -2.54
C VAL A 78 1.37 -10.83 -2.05
N PHE A 79 2.48 -10.16 -2.32
CA PHE A 79 2.73 -8.77 -1.96
C PHE A 79 1.69 -7.82 -2.58
N THR A 80 1.48 -7.92 -3.90
CA THR A 80 0.48 -7.13 -4.63
C THR A 80 -0.92 -7.33 -4.05
N SER A 81 -1.28 -8.57 -3.70
CA SER A 81 -2.59 -8.86 -3.09
C SER A 81 -2.75 -8.18 -1.72
N ARG A 82 -1.73 -8.23 -0.86
CA ARG A 82 -1.74 -7.56 0.45
C ARG A 82 -1.78 -6.04 0.31
N LEU A 83 -0.98 -5.49 -0.60
CA LEU A 83 -0.86 -4.06 -0.79
C LEU A 83 -2.16 -3.45 -1.34
N ASN A 84 -2.83 -4.11 -2.29
CA ASN A 84 -4.13 -3.66 -2.81
C ASN A 84 -5.17 -3.48 -1.69
N ARG A 85 -5.26 -4.46 -0.78
CA ARG A 85 -6.18 -4.39 0.35
C ARG A 85 -5.88 -3.21 1.27
N LEU A 86 -4.60 -2.95 1.54
CA LEU A 86 -4.18 -1.85 2.41
C LEU A 86 -4.44 -0.48 1.78
N VAL A 87 -4.19 -0.33 0.48
CA VAL A 87 -4.48 0.90 -0.26
C VAL A 87 -5.98 1.16 -0.31
N GLU A 88 -6.81 0.13 -0.50
CA GLU A 88 -8.26 0.25 -0.42
C GLU A 88 -8.71 0.74 0.97
N ASP A 89 -8.20 0.12 2.05
CA ASP A 89 -8.51 0.53 3.42
C ASP A 89 -8.08 1.98 3.69
N LEU A 90 -6.91 2.40 3.19
CA LEU A 90 -6.41 3.78 3.32
C LEU A 90 -7.33 4.78 2.62
N ASN A 91 -7.73 4.49 1.39
CA ASN A 91 -8.65 5.32 0.62
C ASN A 91 -10.03 5.41 1.29
N ASN A 92 -10.54 4.31 1.85
CA ASN A 92 -11.81 4.29 2.57
C ASN A 92 -11.77 5.14 3.84
N ARG A 93 -10.69 5.04 4.63
CA ARG A 93 -10.50 5.90 5.82
C ARG A 93 -10.41 7.38 5.45
N SER A 94 -9.72 7.72 4.36
CA SER A 94 -9.62 9.10 3.86
C SER A 94 -10.99 9.67 3.49
N LYS A 95 -11.82 8.89 2.79
CA LYS A 95 -13.21 9.26 2.47
C LYS A 95 -14.06 9.45 3.71
N GLU A 96 -13.94 8.55 4.68
CA GLU A 96 -14.70 8.62 5.93
C GLU A 96 -14.32 9.85 6.76
N ALA A 97 -13.02 10.13 6.92
CA ALA A 97 -12.54 11.32 7.61
C ALA A 97 -13.06 12.61 6.95
N THR A 98 -13.06 12.67 5.62
CA THR A 98 -13.63 13.79 4.86
C THR A 98 -15.12 13.96 5.15
N LYS A 99 -15.88 12.86 5.13
CA LYS A 99 -17.32 12.86 5.44
C LYS A 99 -17.59 13.36 6.86
N GLN A 100 -16.87 12.84 7.85
CA GLN A 100 -17.00 13.27 9.25
C GLN A 100 -16.68 14.77 9.41
N GLY A 101 -15.69 15.29 8.68
CA GLY A 101 -15.40 16.72 8.64
C GLY A 101 -16.56 17.58 8.15
N PHE A 102 -17.25 17.15 7.08
CA PHE A 102 -18.45 17.83 6.59
C PHE A 102 -19.61 17.76 7.58
N GLU A 103 -19.82 16.62 8.25
CA GLU A 103 -20.85 16.47 9.28
C GLU A 103 -20.63 17.45 10.45
N ILE A 104 -19.40 17.58 10.94
CA ILE A 104 -19.06 18.55 12.00
C ILE A 104 -19.32 20.00 11.55
N LEU A 105 -18.97 20.34 10.31
CA LEU A 105 -19.21 21.68 9.77
C LEU A 105 -20.71 21.98 9.68
N LYS A 106 -21.50 21.01 9.22
CA LYS A 106 -22.96 21.12 9.14
C LYS A 106 -23.58 21.33 10.52
N ASP A 107 -23.20 20.52 11.51
CA ASP A 107 -23.70 20.66 12.88
C ASP A 107 -23.39 22.05 13.44
N LYS A 108 -22.16 22.55 13.27
CA LYS A 108 -21.77 23.90 13.71
C LYS A 108 -22.60 25.01 13.07
N MET A 109 -23.01 24.85 11.81
CA MET A 109 -23.88 25.81 11.12
C MET A 109 -25.31 25.75 11.63
N GLU A 110 -25.82 24.55 11.96
CA GLU A 110 -27.17 24.38 12.52
C GLU A 110 -27.30 24.96 13.94
N TYR A 111 -26.24 24.91 14.76
CA TYR A 111 -26.23 25.51 16.12
C TYR A 111 -25.85 27.01 16.16
N ALA A 112 -25.50 27.61 15.02
CA ALA A 112 -25.17 29.04 14.92
C ALA A 112 -26.35 29.94 14.50
N LEU A 113 -27.52 29.34 14.24
CA LEU A 113 -28.80 29.99 13.93
C LEU A 113 -29.75 29.89 15.13
#